data_AF-A0A5N7D032-F1
#
_entry.id   AF-A0A5N7D032-F1
#
_cell.length_a   1.000
_cell.length_b   1.000
_cell.length_c   1.000
_cell.angle_alpha   90.00
_cell.angle_beta   90.00
_cell.angle_gamma   90.00
#
_symmetry.space_group_name_H-M   'P 1'
#
loop_
_entity.id
_entity.type
_entity.pdbx_description
1 polymer ?
#
loop_
_entity_poly.entity_id
_entity_poly.type
_entity_poly.pdbx_seq_one_letter_code
_entity_poly.pdbx_strand_id
1 'polypeptide(L)' 'MKDSDCGRMVTVHYNGKVVSGKVVDKCMGCDSTSIDLSRHFFNSLASESEGRLHNVEWYME' A
#
# COMPACT_ATOMS: atom_id res chain seq x y z
N MET A 1 9.99 2.67 -6.78
CA MET A 1 8.92 2.73 -7.80
C MET A 1 9.44 3.34 -9.09
N LYS A 2 9.28 2.63 -10.19
CA LYS A 2 9.58 3.05 -11.57
C LYS A 2 8.31 2.96 -12.41
N ASP A 3 8.30 3.58 -13.58
CA ASP A 3 7.12 3.59 -14.47
C ASP A 3 6.73 2.17 -14.92
N SER A 4 7.70 1.25 -14.99
CA SER A 4 7.46 -0.17 -15.26
C SER A 4 6.70 -0.91 -14.15
N ASP A 5 6.53 -0.31 -12.97
CA ASP A 5 5.75 -0.89 -11.89
C ASP A 5 4.23 -0.64 -12.06
N CYS A 6 3.85 0.26 -12.98
CA CYS A 6 2.45 0.53 -13.26
C CYS A 6 1.72 -0.74 -13.69
N GLY A 7 0.63 -1.04 -13.00
CA GLY A 7 -0.23 -2.18 -13.25
C GLY A 7 0.18 -3.50 -12.60
N ARG A 8 1.33 -3.54 -11.92
CA ARG A 8 1.70 -4.65 -11.02
C ARG A 8 0.80 -4.72 -9.80
N MET A 9 0.85 -5.84 -9.10
CA MET A 9 0.10 -6.04 -7.86
C MET A 9 0.99 -5.80 -6.65
N VAL A 10 0.48 -5.10 -5.65
CA VAL A 10 1.06 -4.98 -4.31
C VAL A 10 0.19 -5.77 -3.35
N THR A 11 0.80 -6.62 -2.54
CA THR A 11 0.16 -7.33 -1.44
C THR A 11 0.64 -6.75 -0.11
N VAL A 12 -0.30 -6.48 0.80
CA VAL A 12 -0.05 -5.88 2.11
C VAL A 12 -0.52 -6.84 3.21
N HIS A 13 0.36 -7.10 4.18
CA HIS A 13 0.09 -7.86 5.39
C HIS A 13 0.07 -6.92 6.60
N TYR A 14 -1.05 -6.87 7.31
CA TYR A 14 -1.21 -6.04 8.51
C TYR A 14 -2.28 -6.58 9.45
N ASN A 15 -1.97 -6.72 10.75
CA ASN A 15 -2.91 -7.23 11.77
C ASN A 15 -3.66 -8.52 11.37
N GLY A 16 -2.94 -9.47 10.77
CA GLY A 16 -3.51 -10.75 10.31
C GLY A 16 -4.35 -10.66 9.02
N LYS A 17 -4.48 -9.46 8.43
CA LYS A 17 -5.15 -9.26 7.15
C LYS A 17 -4.14 -9.26 6.01
N VAL A 18 -4.55 -9.85 4.89
CA VAL A 18 -3.79 -9.91 3.63
C VAL A 18 -4.67 -9.32 2.54
N VAL A 19 -4.26 -8.21 1.93
CA VAL A 19 -5.04 -7.50 0.91
C VAL A 19 -4.11 -7.12 -0.24
N SER A 20 -4.58 -7.31 -1.47
CA SER A 20 -3.82 -6.98 -2.68
C SER A 20 -4.52 -5.91 -3.50
N GLY A 21 -3.75 -5.11 -4.23
CA GLY A 21 -4.28 -4.09 -5.14
C GLY A 21 -3.26 -3.66 -6.18
N LYS A 22 -3.74 -2.93 -7.19
CA LYS A 22 -2.97 -2.57 -8.38
C LYS A 22 -2.22 -1.26 -8.18
N VAL A 23 -0.95 -1.22 -8.59
CA VAL A 23 -0.17 0.03 -8.66
C VAL A 23 -0.72 0.89 -9.80
N VAL A 24 -1.20 2.09 -9.47
CA VAL A 24 -1.81 3.02 -10.43
C VAL A 24 -1.22 4.42 -10.40
N ASP A 25 -0.40 4.74 -9.39
CA ASP A 25 0.17 6.07 -9.21
C ASP A 25 1.53 5.98 -8.49
N LYS A 26 2.32 7.06 -8.58
CA LYS A 26 3.62 7.21 -7.94
C LYS A 26 3.59 8.37 -6.95
N CYS A 27 3.69 8.05 -5.66
CA CYS A 27 3.87 9.03 -4.60
C CYS A 27 5.31 9.59 -4.61
N MET A 28 5.49 10.83 -5.07
CA MET A 28 6.82 11.48 -5.13
C MET A 28 7.36 11.93 -3.76
N GLY A 29 6.49 12.06 -2.76
CA GLY A 29 6.86 12.49 -1.40
C GLY A 29 7.03 11.35 -0.39
N CYS A 30 6.85 10.09 -0.83
CA CYS A 30 6.95 8.93 0.05
C CYS A 30 8.40 8.47 0.20
N ASP A 31 8.76 8.01 1.40
CA ASP A 31 10.02 7.30 1.63
C ASP A 31 10.13 6.06 0.74
N SER A 32 11.35 5.57 0.51
CA SER A 32 11.63 4.46 -0.40
C SER A 32 10.88 3.16 -0.08
N THR A 33 10.41 2.98 1.16
CA THR A 33 9.67 1.82 1.65
C THR A 33 8.23 2.14 2.07
N SER A 34 7.78 3.39 1.90
CA SER A 34 6.40 3.81 2.19
C SER A 34 5.54 3.68 0.93
N ILE A 35 4.32 3.13 1.10
CA ILE A 35 3.30 3.07 0.05
C ILE A 35 2.08 3.90 0.48
N ASP A 36 1.48 4.59 -0.48
CA ASP A 36 0.29 5.42 -0.25
C ASP A 36 -0.94 4.73 -0.85
N LEU A 37 -1.91 4.42 0.01
CA LEU A 37 -3.03 3.56 -0.32
C LEU A 37 -4.26 4.40 -0.67
N SER A 38 -5.05 3.95 -1.65
CA SER A 38 -6.41 4.46 -1.79
C SER A 38 -7.21 4.25 -0.49
N ARG A 39 -8.16 5.15 -0.19
CA ARG A 39 -9.04 5.03 1.00
C ARG A 39 -9.72 3.67 1.10
N HIS A 40 -10.20 3.12 -0.02
CA HIS A 40 -10.85 1.81 -0.03
C HIS A 40 -9.90 0.67 0.37
N PHE A 41 -8.65 0.68 -0.14
CA PHE A 41 -7.64 -0.29 0.26
C PHE A 41 -7.30 -0.12 1.74
N PHE A 42 -7.02 1.11 2.20
CA PHE A 42 -6.70 1.37 3.60
C PHE A 42 -7.81 0.87 4.54
N ASN A 43 -9.08 1.12 4.21
CA ASN A 43 -10.24 0.66 4.96
C ASN A 43 -10.40 -0.86 5.06
N SER A 44 -9.79 -1.61 4.13
CA SER A 44 -9.73 -3.06 4.23
C SER A 44 -8.77 -3.51 5.35
N LEU A 45 -7.74 -2.71 5.64
CA LEU A 45 -6.72 -2.97 6.66
C LEU A 45 -7.11 -2.38 8.03
N ALA A 46 -7.47 -1.10 8.09
CA ALA A 46 -7.73 -0.35 9.33
C ALA A 46 -8.71 0.82 9.10
N SER A 47 -9.18 1.47 10.18
CA SER A 47 -9.98 2.70 10.10
C SER A 47 -9.13 3.89 9.63
N GLU A 48 -9.64 4.75 8.74
CA GLU A 48 -8.94 5.97 8.28
C GLU A 48 -8.48 6.89 9.45
N SER A 49 -9.12 6.79 10.62
CA SER A 49 -8.73 7.53 11.84
C SER A 49 -7.33 7.19 12.35
N GLU A 50 -6.78 6.03 12.00
CA GLU A 50 -5.40 5.66 12.34
C GLU A 50 -4.36 6.49 11.56
N GLY A 51 -4.75 7.03 10.39
CA GLY A 51 -3.92 7.90 9.54
C GLY A 51 -2.75 7.21 8.86
N ARG A 52 -1.78 6.69 9.64
CA ARG A 52 -0.59 6.00 9.14
C ARG A 52 -0.35 4.70 9.90
N LEU A 53 -0.24 3.60 9.16
CA LEU A 53 0.10 2.30 9.71
C LEU A 53 1.61 2.11 9.73
N HIS A 54 2.13 1.53 10.82
CA HIS A 54 3.54 1.20 11.00
C HIS A 54 3.71 -0.32 11.16
N ASN A 55 4.93 -0.82 10.95
CA ASN A 55 5.25 -2.27 10.96
C ASN A 55 4.39 -3.08 9.96
N VAL A 56 4.12 -2.48 8.80
CA VAL A 56 3.41 -3.12 7.68
C VAL A 56 4.41 -3.89 6.83
N GLU A 57 4.10 -5.15 6.52
CA GLU A 57 4.81 -5.90 5.49
C GLU A 57 4.09 -5.74 4.16
N TRP A 58 4.84 -5.50 3.08
CA TRP A 58 4.29 -5.46 1.74
C TRP A 58 5.32 -5.90 0.70
N TYR A 59 4.83 -6.42 -0.42
CA TYR A 59 5.67 -6.82 -1.56
C TYR A 59 4.92 -6.58 -2.89
N MET A 60 5.69 -6.49 -3.97
CA MET A 60 5.17 -6.40 -5.35
C MET A 60 5.38 -7.70 -6.10
N GLU A 61 4.33 -8.13 -6.80
CA GLU A 61 4.36 -9.21 -7.80
C GLU A 61 4.59 -8.62 -9.21
#